data_AF-A0A2V7BYC4-F1
#
_entry.id   AF-A0A2V7BYC4-F1
#
_cell.length_a   1.000
_cell.length_b   1.000
_cell.length_c   1.000
_cell.angle_alpha   90.00
_cell.angle_beta   90.00
_cell.angle_gamma   90.00
#
_symmetry.space_group_name_H-M   'P 1'
#
loop_
_entity.id
_entity.type
_entity.pdbx_description
1 polymer ?
#
loop_
_entity_poly.entity_id
_entity_poly.type
_entity_poly.pdbx_seq_one_letter_code
_entity_poly.pdbx_strand_id
1 'polypeptide(L)'
;MDSRAGRRGGGAGIDRERGIRLVIVGTILIGGLGGCAQYYWSKPNSTAEQFELASRECARQAAPTPTAAAHGIINHGIYRACLSAQGWTREKQWEPPPPGWFRGFE
;
A
#
# COMPACT_ATOMS: atom_id res chain seq x y z
N MET A 1 -72.05 23.92 -0.06
CA MET A 1 -70.71 23.86 -0.66
C MET A 1 -69.71 23.69 0.48
N ASP A 2 -69.07 22.52 0.64
CA ASP A 2 -68.15 22.31 1.76
C ASP A 2 -66.74 21.93 1.29
N SER A 3 -65.85 22.90 1.50
CA SER A 3 -64.46 22.86 1.95
C SER A 3 -63.54 21.72 1.50
N ARG A 4 -62.55 22.12 0.69
CA ARG A 4 -61.32 21.40 0.38
C ARG A 4 -60.46 21.22 1.64
N ALA A 5 -60.20 19.98 2.03
CA ALA A 5 -59.14 19.64 2.97
C ALA A 5 -57.81 19.45 2.22
N GLY A 6 -56.87 20.37 2.42
CA GLY A 6 -55.49 20.25 1.96
C GLY A 6 -54.70 19.27 2.84
N ARG A 7 -54.05 18.29 2.21
CA ARG A 7 -53.16 17.34 2.88
C ARG A 7 -51.71 17.83 2.73
N ARG A 8 -51.11 18.27 3.85
CA ARG A 8 -49.70 18.67 3.96
C ARG A 8 -48.81 17.43 3.82
N GLY A 9 -47.79 17.52 2.96
CA GLY A 9 -46.68 16.58 2.91
C GLY A 9 -45.64 16.86 4.01
N GLY A 10 -45.01 15.80 4.50
CA GLY A 10 -43.88 15.90 5.43
C GLY A 10 -43.37 14.53 5.81
N GLY A 11 -42.12 14.22 5.45
CA GLY A 11 -41.45 13.00 5.91
C GLY A 11 -40.55 12.32 4.88
N ALA A 12 -39.59 13.04 4.29
CA ALA A 12 -38.57 12.45 3.40
C ALA A 12 -37.13 12.90 3.75
N GLY A 13 -36.91 13.33 4.99
CA GLY A 13 -35.63 13.91 5.42
C GLY A 13 -34.74 12.97 6.24
N ILE A 14 -35.30 12.08 7.06
CA ILE A 14 -34.55 11.40 8.14
C ILE A 14 -33.98 10.03 7.69
N ASP A 15 -34.65 9.30 6.80
CA ASP A 15 -34.21 7.96 6.37
C ASP A 15 -33.05 7.97 5.38
N ARG A 16 -32.95 9.03 4.57
CA ARG A 16 -31.90 9.16 3.55
C ARG A 16 -30.51 9.27 4.17
N GLU A 17 -30.37 9.99 5.27
CA GLU A 17 -29.07 10.20 5.93
C GLU A 17 -28.59 8.94 6.68
N ARG A 18 -29.49 8.20 7.32
CA ARG A 18 -29.17 6.92 7.96
C ARG A 18 -28.79 5.85 6.93
N GLY A 19 -29.54 5.77 5.83
CA GLY A 19 -29.24 4.87 4.72
C GLY A 19 -27.86 5.15 4.08
N ILE A 20 -27.56 6.42 3.82
CA ILE A 20 -26.24 6.83 3.27
C ILE A 20 -25.11 6.49 4.24
N ARG A 21 -25.26 6.75 5.54
CA ARG A 21 -24.23 6.43 6.54
C ARG A 21 -23.97 4.93 6.64
N LEU A 22 -25.02 4.10 6.62
CA LEU A 22 -24.87 2.65 6.65
C LEU A 22 -24.21 2.10 5.38
N VAL A 23 -24.54 2.66 4.21
CA VAL A 23 -23.88 2.30 2.96
C VAL A 23 -22.40 2.65 3.00
N ILE A 24 -22.03 3.87 3.41
CA ILE A 24 -20.64 4.33 3.50
C ILE A 24 -19.82 3.48 4.48
N VAL A 25 -20.36 3.21 5.67
CA VAL A 25 -19.70 2.36 6.67
C VAL A 25 -19.54 0.93 6.13
N GLY A 26 -20.54 0.40 5.44
CA GLY A 26 -20.48 -0.89 4.76
C GLY A 26 -19.39 -0.95 3.69
N THR A 27 -19.28 0.05 2.83
CA THR A 27 -18.24 0.08 1.77
C THR A 27 -16.83 0.25 2.32
N ILE A 28 -16.63 1.02 3.41
CA ILE A 28 -15.31 1.16 4.03
C ILE A 28 -14.86 -0.16 4.69
N LEU A 29 -15.77 -0.86 5.39
CA LEU A 29 -15.46 -2.14 6.03
C LEU A 29 -15.15 -3.25 5.00
N ILE A 30 -15.81 -3.22 3.84
CA ILE A 30 -15.55 -4.20 2.77
C ILE A 30 -14.30 -3.81 1.96
N GLY A 31 -14.08 -2.52 1.71
CA GLY A 31 -12.95 -2.01 0.93
C GLY A 31 -11.61 -2.01 1.67
N GLY A 32 -11.62 -1.98 3.01
CA GLY A 32 -10.41 -1.95 3.83
C GLY A 32 -9.63 -3.27 3.92
N LEU A 33 -10.17 -4.37 3.40
CA LEU A 33 -9.53 -5.69 3.44
C LEU A 33 -8.62 -5.98 2.24
N GLY A 34 -8.62 -5.13 1.21
CA GLY A 34 -7.62 -5.18 0.16
C GLY A 34 -6.32 -4.57 0.67
N GLY A 35 -5.29 -5.40 0.91
CA GLY A 35 -3.95 -4.91 1.27
C GLY A 35 -3.46 -3.85 0.27
N CYS A 36 -2.52 -2.99 0.66
CA CYS A 36 -1.92 -2.06 -0.30
C CYS A 36 -0.87 -2.81 -1.15
N ALA A 37 -0.87 -2.60 -2.47
CA ALA A 37 0.18 -3.14 -3.33
C ALA A 37 1.47 -2.33 -3.12
N GLN A 38 2.55 -2.98 -2.69
CA GLN A 38 3.87 -2.38 -2.48
C GLN A 38 4.92 -3.08 -3.33
N TYR A 39 6.08 -2.47 -3.51
CA TYR A 39 7.16 -3.11 -4.27
C TYR A 39 7.99 -4.02 -3.38
N TYR A 40 8.16 -5.25 -3.85
CA TYR A 40 8.99 -6.27 -3.21
C TYR A 40 10.05 -6.79 -4.16
N TRP A 41 11.09 -7.38 -3.59
CA TRP A 41 12.19 -8.01 -4.30
C TRP A 41 12.16 -9.51 -4.12
N SER A 42 12.47 -10.26 -5.18
CA SER A 42 12.64 -11.71 -5.11
C SER A 42 13.79 -12.17 -5.99
N LYS A 43 14.35 -13.33 -5.65
CA LYS A 43 15.37 -14.02 -6.43
C LYS A 43 15.20 -15.54 -6.22
N PRO A 44 15.29 -16.37 -7.28
CA PRO A 44 15.15 -17.81 -7.15
C PRO A 44 16.13 -18.39 -6.12
N ASN A 45 15.64 -19.27 -5.25
CA ASN A 45 16.43 -19.96 -4.21
C ASN A 45 17.20 -19.03 -3.26
N SER A 46 16.71 -17.80 -3.07
CA SER A 46 17.29 -16.83 -2.14
C SER A 46 16.60 -16.85 -0.78
N THR A 47 17.30 -16.35 0.24
CA THR A 47 16.76 -16.20 1.60
C THR A 47 16.70 -14.73 2.00
N ALA A 48 16.00 -14.44 3.10
CA ALA A 48 15.93 -13.10 3.66
C ALA A 48 17.32 -12.56 4.01
N GLU A 49 18.20 -13.40 4.56
CA GLU A 49 19.57 -13.01 4.93
C GLU A 49 20.40 -12.62 3.70
N GLN A 50 20.23 -13.33 2.58
CA GLN A 50 20.87 -12.98 1.32
C GLN A 50 20.35 -11.66 0.77
N PHE A 51 19.04 -11.42 0.87
CA PHE A 51 18.45 -10.14 0.51
C PHE A 51 19.00 -9.01 1.37
N GLU A 52 19.04 -9.17 2.70
CA GLU A 52 19.54 -8.15 3.62
C GLU A 52 21.00 -7.80 3.35
N LEU A 53 21.83 -8.80 3.05
CA LEU A 53 23.23 -8.58 2.69
C LEU A 53 23.35 -7.75 1.39
N ALA A 54 22.63 -8.16 0.34
CA ALA A 54 22.62 -7.45 -0.94
C ALA A 54 22.03 -6.03 -0.83
N SER A 55 20.94 -5.90 -0.09
CA SER A 55 20.23 -4.64 0.16
C SER A 55 21.14 -3.64 0.87
N ARG A 56 21.82 -4.03 1.96
CA ARG A 56 22.77 -3.14 2.66
C ARG A 56 23.94 -2.74 1.79
N GLU A 57 24.47 -3.67 1.00
CA GLU A 57 25.60 -3.38 0.10
C GLU A 57 25.18 -2.37 -0.98
N CYS A 58 24.05 -2.60 -1.64
CA CYS A 58 23.51 -1.65 -2.62
C CYS A 58 23.12 -0.31 -1.99
N ALA A 59 22.62 -0.29 -0.75
CA ALA A 59 22.29 0.93 -0.03
C ALA A 59 23.54 1.78 0.23
N ARG A 60 24.68 1.16 0.57
CA ARG A 60 25.96 1.87 0.74
C ARG A 60 26.45 2.51 -0.57
N GLN A 61 26.31 1.81 -1.69
CA GLN A 61 26.68 2.34 -3.00
C GLN A 61 25.75 3.47 -3.47
N ALA A 62 24.48 3.40 -3.07
CA ALA A 62 23.48 4.40 -3.42
C ALA A 62 23.48 5.65 -2.52
N ALA A 63 24.21 5.63 -1.40
CA ALA A 63 24.24 6.73 -0.46
C ALA A 63 25.42 7.69 -0.73
N PRO A 64 25.27 8.99 -0.43
CA PRO A 64 26.37 9.94 -0.51
C PRO A 64 27.43 9.72 0.59
N THR A 65 27.04 9.13 1.73
CA THR A 65 27.94 8.82 2.86
C THR A 65 27.49 7.53 3.56
N PRO A 66 28.37 6.86 4.34
CA PRO A 66 27.99 5.68 5.12
C PRO A 66 26.88 5.98 6.14
N THR A 67 26.89 7.17 6.76
CA THR A 67 25.84 7.59 7.70
C THR A 67 24.50 7.76 6.99
N ALA A 68 24.49 8.35 5.78
CA ALA A 68 23.28 8.47 4.98
C ALA A 68 22.68 7.09 4.65
N ALA A 69 23.52 6.10 4.28
CA ALA A 69 23.08 4.73 4.05
C ALA A 69 22.43 4.11 5.29
N ALA A 70 23.02 4.31 6.48
CA ALA A 70 22.48 3.78 7.73
C ALA A 70 21.10 4.36 8.10
N HIS A 71 20.79 5.57 7.64
CA HIS A 71 19.48 6.20 7.82
C HIS A 71 18.53 6.04 6.62
N GLY A 72 18.89 5.22 5.62
CA GLY A 72 18.07 5.00 4.44
C GLY A 72 18.01 6.18 3.47
N ILE A 73 18.89 7.17 3.62
CA ILE A 73 19.02 8.30 2.69
C ILE A 73 19.87 7.84 1.52
N ILE A 74 19.21 7.30 0.49
CA ILE A 74 19.87 6.67 -0.66
C ILE A 74 19.29 7.17 -1.99
N ASN A 75 20.05 7.06 -3.07
CA ASN A 75 19.53 7.19 -4.42
C ASN A 75 18.84 5.89 -4.85
N HIS A 76 17.50 5.89 -4.88
CA HIS A 76 16.72 4.70 -5.22
C HIS A 76 16.99 4.15 -6.63
N GLY A 77 17.41 5.00 -7.58
CA GLY A 77 17.78 4.55 -8.93
C GLY A 77 19.01 3.65 -8.90
N ILE A 78 20.07 4.11 -8.22
CA ILE A 78 21.32 3.34 -8.03
C ILE A 78 21.06 2.07 -7.22
N TYR A 79 20.28 2.17 -6.14
CA TYR A 79 19.92 1.02 -5.31
C TYR A 79 19.19 -0.07 -6.11
N ARG A 80 18.17 0.32 -6.88
CA ARG A 80 17.40 -0.61 -7.74
C ARG A 80 18.30 -1.24 -8.81
N ALA A 81 19.13 -0.43 -9.47
CA ALA A 81 20.04 -0.93 -10.50
C ALA A 81 21.05 -1.95 -9.93
N CYS A 82 21.63 -1.68 -8.76
CA CYS A 82 22.54 -2.60 -8.08
C CYS A 82 21.88 -3.94 -7.73
N LEU A 83 20.67 -3.92 -7.16
CA LEU A 83 19.94 -5.14 -6.86
C LEU A 83 19.59 -5.94 -8.12
N SER A 84 19.13 -5.26 -9.18
CA SER A 84 18.88 -5.90 -10.47
C SER A 84 20.14 -6.51 -11.09
N ALA A 85 21.29 -5.85 -10.99
CA ALA A 85 22.58 -6.39 -11.43
C ALA A 85 22.99 -7.65 -10.66
N GLN A 86 22.56 -7.77 -9.40
CA GLN A 86 22.74 -8.98 -8.58
C GLN A 86 21.67 -10.06 -8.86
N GLY A 87 20.77 -9.85 -9.81
CA GLY A 87 19.73 -10.80 -10.21
C GLY A 87 18.47 -10.76 -9.35
N TRP A 88 18.24 -9.70 -8.59
CA TRP A 88 16.98 -9.48 -7.88
C TRP A 88 15.93 -8.85 -8.81
N THR A 89 14.72 -9.39 -8.76
CA THR A 89 13.57 -8.89 -9.55
C THR A 89 12.64 -8.09 -8.65
N ARG A 90 12.14 -6.95 -9.14
CA ARG A 90 11.25 -6.05 -8.40
C ARG A 90 9.84 -6.09 -8.97
N GLU A 91 8.86 -6.43 -8.15
CA GLU A 91 7.45 -6.48 -8.58
C GLU A 91 6.52 -5.97 -7.47
N LYS A 92 5.28 -5.66 -7.84
CA LYS A 92 4.26 -5.29 -6.86
C LYS A 92 3.65 -6.55 -6.25
N GLN A 93 3.62 -6.61 -4.93
CA GLN A 93 2.87 -7.64 -4.19
C GLN A 93 1.85 -6.98 -3.27
N TRP A 94 0.74 -7.68 -3.06
CA TRP A 94 -0.25 -7.32 -2.05
C TRP A 94 0.27 -7.73 -0.68
N GLU A 95 -0.05 -6.94 0.35
CA GLU A 95 0.24 -7.32 1.73
C GLU A 95 -0.79 -8.36 2.24
N PRO A 96 -0.36 -9.47 2.86
CA PRO A 96 1.02 -9.92 3.07
C PRO A 96 1.64 -10.53 1.82
N PRO A 97 2.93 -10.27 1.52
CA PRO A 97 3.58 -10.80 0.34
C PRO A 97 3.75 -12.33 0.44
N PRO A 98 3.81 -13.06 -0.69
CA PRO A 98 4.12 -14.48 -0.67
C PRO A 98 5.53 -14.75 -0.09
N PRO A 99 5.84 -15.98 0.36
CA PRO A 99 7.19 -16.34 0.77
C PRO A 99 8.22 -16.10 -0.34
N GLY A 100 9.43 -15.65 0.04
CA GLY A 100 10.51 -15.35 -0.91
C GLY A 100 10.47 -13.94 -1.52
N TRP A 101 9.57 -13.08 -1.01
CA TRP A 101 9.49 -11.66 -1.35
C TRP A 101 9.93 -10.81 -0.17
N PHE A 102 10.84 -9.88 -0.41
CA PHE A 102 11.51 -9.10 0.62
C PHE A 102 11.33 -7.59 0.39
N ARG A 103 11.11 -6.84 1.48
CA ARG A 103 10.89 -5.39 1.41
C ARG A 103 12.23 -4.66 1.42
N GLY A 104 12.48 -3.84 0.39
CA GLY A 104 13.67 -2.98 0.31
C GLY A 104 13.39 -1.53 0.73
N PHE A 105 14.39 -0.67 0.51
CA PHE A 105 14.23 0.78 0.67
C PHE A 105 13.35 1.36 -0.45
N GLU A 106 12.33 2.13 -0.09
CA GLU A 106 11.31 2.70 -0.99
C GLU A 106 11.49 4.19 -1.23
#